data_AF-A0A352XJC0-F1
#
_entry.id   AF-A0A352XJC0-F1
#
_cell.length_a   1.000
_cell.length_b   1.000
_cell.length_c   1.000
_cell.angle_alpha   90.00
_cell.angle_beta   90.00
_cell.angle_gamma   90.00
#
_symmetry.space_group_name_H-M   'P 1'
#
loop_
_entity.id
_entity.type
_entity.pdbx_description
1 polymer ?
#
loop_
_entity_poly.entity_id
_entity_poly.type
_entity_poly.pdbx_seq_one_letter_code
_entity_poly.pdbx_strand_id
1 'polypeptide(L)'
;MKTKKTEKTQDQDEECDSKQNAKILTAAIVQAELSEKLSGLYLPTYESMTVAAAREISRYGEYVDLSDISSMTDEIYRALVRKIPHHRGQELYSGSGMNLSGLKSLPVNGARALSKYAGNELVLNGLNQISIESAKALGRFGGNLRLNGIKRLSAEAAAGLANNQKRLTLNGLKELTPEVAQSLSKHQGRLALSGVESLTPETARAISAHSGRISLNGISECTAETAMAFANHRGYLGLAGLKDCDDALAQAFAGHAGPLSLSGIRSLSEQAAGYLAKHRGRQLSLARLSKVSQEAIQLLAQYDGELTLNRIGEISDETAEALAKHRGGILSLYGLRKLSAKAASSLMYHVRPLLVHPEVYAYMEHSWREQKRKSNRERS
;
A
#
# COMPACT_ATOMS: atom_id res chain seq x y z
N MET A 1 -23.37 19.56 -13.27
CA MET A 1 -22.05 19.79 -13.93
C MET A 1 -21.11 20.39 -12.91
N LYS A 2 -19.87 19.87 -12.82
CA LYS A 2 -18.83 20.12 -11.79
C LYS A 2 -18.95 19.21 -10.55
N THR A 3 -18.09 18.18 -10.52
CA THR A 3 -17.13 17.85 -9.44
C THR A 3 -16.37 16.54 -9.81
N LYS A 4 -15.58 16.60 -10.89
CA LYS A 4 -14.40 15.73 -11.07
C LYS A 4 -13.19 16.52 -10.57
N LYS A 5 -13.04 16.65 -9.25
CA LYS A 5 -11.88 17.31 -8.61
C LYS A 5 -11.81 16.85 -7.16
N THR A 6 -11.18 15.69 -6.89
CA THR A 6 -10.65 15.37 -5.54
C THR A 6 -9.73 14.15 -5.52
N GLU A 7 -9.78 13.24 -6.50
CA GLU A 7 -8.78 12.15 -6.62
C GLU A 7 -7.60 12.49 -7.54
N LYS A 8 -7.65 13.64 -8.22
CA LYS A 8 -6.50 14.16 -9.00
C LYS A 8 -5.55 14.99 -8.15
N THR A 9 -5.93 15.40 -6.94
CA THR A 9 -5.18 16.38 -6.15
C THR A 9 -4.01 15.78 -5.38
N GLN A 10 -4.04 14.53 -4.91
CA GLN A 10 -2.85 13.95 -4.25
C GLN A 10 -1.69 13.69 -5.22
N ASP A 11 -1.96 13.13 -6.40
CA ASP A 11 -0.92 12.99 -7.43
C ASP A 11 -0.51 14.35 -8.01
N GLN A 12 -1.42 15.33 -8.11
CA GLN A 12 -1.09 16.67 -8.64
C GLN A 12 -0.37 17.58 -7.65
N ASP A 13 -0.60 17.41 -6.34
CA ASP A 13 0.09 18.17 -5.30
C ASP A 13 1.52 17.60 -5.10
N GLU A 14 1.71 16.27 -5.18
CA GLU A 14 3.05 15.65 -5.30
C GLU A 14 3.77 16.06 -6.61
N GLU A 15 3.04 16.17 -7.73
CA GLU A 15 3.59 16.64 -9.01
C GLU A 15 3.95 18.15 -8.99
N CYS A 16 3.27 18.96 -8.16
CA CYS A 16 3.54 20.39 -7.99
C CYS A 16 4.75 20.62 -7.08
N ASP A 17 4.82 19.94 -5.93
CA ASP A 17 5.96 20.00 -5.01
C ASP A 17 7.22 19.40 -5.64
N SER A 18 7.12 18.32 -6.42
CA SER A 18 8.24 17.78 -7.20
C SER A 18 8.74 18.75 -8.28
N LYS A 19 7.87 19.52 -8.95
CA LYS A 19 8.28 20.56 -9.91
C LYS A 19 8.95 21.76 -9.24
N GLN A 20 8.48 22.14 -8.05
CA GLN A 20 9.09 23.20 -7.25
C GLN A 20 10.47 22.77 -6.71
N ASN A 21 10.57 21.54 -6.21
CA ASN A 21 11.82 20.95 -5.72
C ASN A 21 12.82 20.69 -6.85
N ALA A 22 12.35 20.27 -8.04
CA ALA A 22 13.19 20.16 -9.23
C ALA A 22 13.81 21.52 -9.62
N LYS A 23 13.06 22.64 -9.49
CA LYS A 23 13.62 23.99 -9.75
C LYS A 23 14.67 24.39 -8.73
N ILE A 24 14.46 24.08 -7.44
CA ILE A 24 15.43 24.37 -6.37
C ILE A 24 16.68 23.51 -6.53
N LEU A 25 16.53 22.23 -6.85
CA LEU A 25 17.63 21.31 -7.11
C LEU A 25 18.41 21.72 -8.37
N THR A 26 17.71 22.12 -9.44
CA THR A 26 18.34 22.67 -10.65
C THR A 26 19.13 23.94 -10.30
N ALA A 27 18.59 24.83 -9.48
CA ALA A 27 19.30 26.03 -9.05
C ALA A 27 20.52 25.71 -8.17
N ALA A 28 20.42 24.77 -7.23
CA ALA A 28 21.52 24.36 -6.36
C ALA A 28 22.64 23.62 -7.13
N ILE A 29 22.28 22.75 -8.08
CA ILE A 29 23.21 22.08 -8.99
C ILE A 29 23.89 23.12 -9.90
N VAL A 30 23.11 24.02 -10.51
CA VAL A 30 23.63 25.10 -11.36
C VAL A 30 24.57 26.02 -10.57
N GLN A 31 24.25 26.36 -9.32
CA GLN A 31 25.05 27.25 -8.48
C GLN A 31 26.34 26.58 -7.97
N ALA A 32 26.30 25.29 -7.62
CA ALA A 32 27.48 24.50 -7.28
C ALA A 32 28.40 24.30 -8.50
N GLU A 33 27.84 23.99 -9.67
CA GLU A 33 28.58 23.85 -10.93
C GLU A 33 29.14 25.18 -11.43
N LEU A 34 28.43 26.30 -11.26
CA LEU A 34 28.94 27.64 -11.59
C LEU A 34 30.17 28.00 -10.75
N SER A 35 30.21 27.57 -9.48
CA SER A 35 31.38 27.77 -8.61
C SER A 35 32.60 26.96 -9.05
N GLU A 36 32.38 25.77 -9.63
CA GLU A 36 33.45 24.89 -10.15
C GLU A 36 33.91 25.32 -11.56
N LYS A 37 32.98 25.77 -12.42
CA LYS A 37 33.24 26.29 -13.79
C LYS A 37 34.12 27.54 -13.82
N LEU A 38 34.18 28.32 -12.74
CA LEU A 38 35.13 29.43 -12.60
C LEU A 38 36.59 28.96 -12.39
N SER A 39 36.83 27.66 -12.18
CA SER A 39 38.16 27.10 -11.91
C SER A 39 38.73 26.17 -13.00
N GLY A 40 37.98 25.82 -14.05
CA GLY A 40 38.53 25.01 -15.15
C GLY A 40 37.51 24.57 -16.20
N LEU A 41 37.83 24.79 -17.48
CA LEU A 41 37.05 24.34 -18.63
C LEU A 41 36.95 22.81 -18.70
N TYR A 42 35.75 22.25 -18.57
CA TYR A 42 35.21 21.15 -19.40
C TYR A 42 33.73 20.93 -19.05
N LEU A 43 32.84 20.85 -20.04
CA LEU A 43 31.43 20.48 -19.85
C LEU A 43 31.27 18.97 -20.04
N PRO A 44 30.64 18.23 -19.10
CA PRO A 44 30.04 16.95 -19.41
C PRO A 44 28.50 17.01 -19.39
N THR A 45 27.92 16.12 -20.19
CA THR A 45 26.53 15.71 -20.21
C THR A 45 26.03 15.34 -18.81
N TYR A 46 24.73 15.53 -18.55
CA TYR A 46 23.98 15.31 -17.28
C TYR A 46 23.98 13.85 -16.75
N GLU A 47 25.01 13.04 -16.99
CA GLU A 47 25.10 11.64 -16.57
C GLU A 47 25.91 11.41 -15.28
N SER A 48 26.66 12.42 -14.80
CA SER A 48 27.51 12.29 -13.61
C SER A 48 27.43 13.51 -12.68
N MET A 49 27.08 13.28 -11.42
CA MET A 49 27.06 14.29 -10.35
C MET A 49 28.46 14.56 -9.80
N THR A 50 28.80 15.81 -9.45
CA THR A 50 30.08 16.13 -8.78
C THR A 50 30.00 15.93 -7.26
N VAL A 51 31.14 15.75 -6.60
CA VAL A 51 31.20 15.63 -5.13
C VAL A 51 30.75 16.92 -4.43
N ALA A 52 31.03 18.09 -5.03
CA ALA A 52 30.57 19.38 -4.51
C ALA A 52 29.04 19.49 -4.55
N ALA A 53 28.43 19.16 -5.69
CA ALA A 53 26.98 19.10 -5.83
C ALA A 53 26.35 18.14 -4.82
N ALA A 54 26.91 16.93 -4.67
CA ALA A 54 26.44 15.95 -3.68
C ALA A 54 26.49 16.46 -2.23
N ARG A 55 27.52 17.24 -1.86
CA ARG A 55 27.63 17.87 -0.53
C ARG A 55 26.66 19.01 -0.33
N GLU A 56 26.31 19.72 -1.40
CA GLU A 56 25.32 20.79 -1.34
C GLU A 56 23.92 20.19 -1.17
N ILE A 57 23.60 19.17 -1.98
CA ILE A 57 22.36 18.41 -1.88
C ILE A 57 22.16 17.82 -0.48
N SER A 58 23.22 17.27 0.14
CA SER A 58 23.12 16.66 1.48
C SER A 58 22.76 17.64 2.59
N ARG A 59 22.88 18.96 2.36
CA ARG A 59 22.48 19.99 3.32
C ARG A 59 20.96 20.18 3.38
N TYR A 60 20.25 19.82 2.31
CA TYR A 60 18.80 19.91 2.26
C TYR A 60 18.20 18.69 2.97
N GLY A 61 17.31 18.94 3.94
CA GLY A 61 16.64 17.89 4.73
C GLY A 61 15.36 17.33 4.10
N GLU A 62 15.09 17.67 2.84
CA GLU A 62 13.85 17.36 2.14
C GLU A 62 13.98 16.14 1.22
N TYR A 63 12.93 15.87 0.44
CA TYR A 63 12.97 14.85 -0.61
C TYR A 63 13.89 15.31 -1.75
N VAL A 64 14.88 14.49 -2.08
CA VAL A 64 15.83 14.75 -3.17
C VAL A 64 15.56 13.79 -4.32
N ASP A 65 15.32 14.33 -5.51
CA ASP A 65 15.19 13.53 -6.73
C ASP A 65 16.48 13.53 -7.56
N LEU A 66 17.10 12.35 -7.67
CA LEU A 66 18.29 12.08 -8.48
C LEU A 66 18.01 10.90 -9.43
N SER A 67 16.75 10.76 -9.89
CA SER A 67 16.36 9.68 -10.80
C SER A 67 17.10 9.69 -12.14
N ASP A 68 17.67 10.82 -12.53
CA ASP A 68 18.42 10.95 -13.79
C ASP A 68 19.88 10.50 -13.65
N ILE A 69 20.38 10.33 -12.42
CA ILE A 69 21.74 9.87 -12.15
C ILE A 69 21.81 8.34 -12.31
N SER A 70 22.53 7.90 -13.34
CA SER A 70 22.66 6.49 -13.70
C SER A 70 23.85 5.79 -13.02
N SER A 71 24.86 6.56 -12.58
CA SER A 71 26.05 6.05 -11.91
C SER A 71 26.65 7.07 -10.93
N MET A 72 27.35 6.58 -9.90
CA MET A 72 28.01 7.41 -8.89
C MET A 72 29.27 6.72 -8.36
N THR A 73 30.27 7.52 -8.00
CA THR A 73 31.49 7.06 -7.32
C THR A 73 31.25 6.91 -5.82
N ASP A 74 32.13 6.17 -5.14
CA ASP A 74 32.08 5.99 -3.68
C ASP A 74 32.16 7.30 -2.89
N GLU A 75 32.82 8.31 -3.45
CA GLU A 75 32.93 9.64 -2.84
C GLU A 75 31.61 10.41 -2.91
N ILE A 76 30.88 10.27 -4.02
CA ILE A 76 29.57 10.87 -4.21
C ILE A 76 28.56 10.25 -3.24
N TYR A 77 28.50 8.91 -3.13
CA TYR A 77 27.65 8.25 -2.14
C TYR A 77 27.96 8.73 -0.70
N ARG A 78 29.24 8.87 -0.37
CA ARG A 78 29.67 9.38 0.94
C ARG A 78 29.27 10.84 1.15
N ALA A 79 29.37 11.67 0.12
CA ALA A 79 29.00 13.08 0.18
C ALA A 79 27.50 13.27 0.41
N LEU A 80 26.66 12.52 -0.31
CA LEU A 80 25.19 12.57 -0.19
C LEU A 80 24.68 12.25 1.22
N VAL A 81 25.41 11.40 1.96
CA VAL A 81 24.97 10.93 3.28
C VAL A 81 25.60 11.74 4.43
N ARG A 82 26.53 12.66 4.13
CA ARG A 82 27.26 13.41 5.16
C ARG A 82 26.50 14.69 5.54
N LYS A 83 26.00 14.70 6.78
CA LYS A 83 25.33 15.81 7.52
C LYS A 83 23.89 16.13 7.10
N ILE A 84 22.93 15.43 7.69
CA ILE A 84 21.71 16.10 8.15
C ILE A 84 21.97 16.46 9.62
N PRO A 85 22.13 17.75 9.98
CA PRO A 85 22.12 18.14 11.38
C PRO A 85 20.82 17.64 12.00
N HIS A 86 20.91 16.84 13.05
CA HIS A 86 19.74 16.58 13.89
C HIS A 86 19.22 17.95 14.37
N HIS A 87 18.14 18.45 13.77
CA HIS A 87 17.36 19.50 14.40
C HIS A 87 16.82 18.88 15.68
N ARG A 88 17.46 19.24 16.81
CA ARG A 88 17.06 18.83 18.15
C ARG A 88 15.57 19.13 18.31
N GLY A 89 14.76 18.08 18.50
CA GLY A 89 13.42 18.20 19.06
C GLY A 89 12.24 18.25 18.09
N GLN A 90 12.40 17.95 16.81
CA GLN A 90 11.25 17.70 15.91
C GLN A 90 11.28 16.28 15.40
N GLU A 91 10.12 15.62 15.48
CA GLU A 91 9.88 14.28 14.96
C GLU A 91 10.38 14.18 13.51
N LEU A 92 11.10 13.10 13.20
CA LEU A 92 11.61 12.73 11.88
C LEU A 92 10.70 13.26 10.74
N TYR A 93 11.16 14.27 10.00
CA TYR A 93 10.42 14.92 8.91
C TYR A 93 9.68 13.91 8.04
N SER A 94 8.36 13.83 8.19
CA SER A 94 7.49 13.08 7.29
C SER A 94 7.62 13.69 5.90
N GLY A 95 8.44 13.09 5.03
CA GLY A 95 8.75 13.62 3.69
C GLY A 95 10.22 13.54 3.26
N SER A 96 11.17 13.30 4.16
CA SER A 96 12.58 13.15 3.76
C SER A 96 12.83 11.84 2.99
N GLY A 97 13.43 11.91 1.82
CA GLY A 97 13.66 10.75 0.96
C GLY A 97 14.68 11.04 -0.14
N MET A 98 15.22 9.99 -0.75
CA MET A 98 16.14 10.15 -1.88
C MET A 98 15.76 9.19 -3.00
N ASN A 99 15.47 9.74 -4.17
CA ASN A 99 15.19 8.96 -5.36
C ASN A 99 16.46 8.78 -6.19
N LEU A 100 16.90 7.53 -6.29
CA LEU A 100 18.08 7.07 -7.03
C LEU A 100 17.64 6.06 -8.10
N SER A 101 16.43 6.19 -8.64
CA SER A 101 15.87 5.22 -9.61
C SER A 101 16.61 5.18 -10.95
N GLY A 102 17.52 6.11 -11.21
CA GLY A 102 18.43 6.06 -12.37
C GLY A 102 19.47 4.96 -12.27
N LEU A 103 19.90 4.63 -11.05
CA LEU A 103 20.92 3.62 -10.80
C LEU A 103 20.47 2.24 -11.27
N LYS A 104 21.27 1.61 -12.14
CA LYS A 104 21.03 0.23 -12.61
C LYS A 104 21.76 -0.83 -11.79
N SER A 105 22.82 -0.43 -11.09
CA SER A 105 23.59 -1.26 -10.18
C SER A 105 23.97 -0.45 -8.94
N LEU A 106 24.20 -1.14 -7.81
CA LEU A 106 24.62 -0.52 -6.56
C LEU A 106 25.84 -1.26 -6.00
N PRO A 107 27.05 -0.67 -6.06
CA PRO A 107 28.23 -1.26 -5.45
C PRO A 107 28.09 -1.32 -3.92
N VAL A 108 28.80 -2.27 -3.31
CA VAL A 108 28.72 -2.53 -1.86
C VAL A 108 29.06 -1.30 -1.03
N ASN A 109 30.06 -0.52 -1.45
CA ASN A 109 30.44 0.71 -0.76
C ASN A 109 29.35 1.78 -0.87
N GLY A 110 28.70 1.90 -2.03
CA GLY A 110 27.51 2.73 -2.21
C GLY A 110 26.37 2.31 -1.29
N ALA A 111 26.05 1.01 -1.22
CA ALA A 111 25.02 0.49 -0.31
C ALA A 111 25.35 0.76 1.18
N ARG A 112 26.62 0.63 1.57
CA ARG A 112 27.10 0.93 2.94
C ARG A 112 27.05 2.42 3.28
N ALA A 113 27.26 3.28 2.30
CA ALA A 113 27.10 4.71 2.48
C ALA A 113 25.60 5.04 2.61
N LEU A 114 24.77 4.62 1.65
CA LEU A 114 23.33 4.87 1.64
C LEU A 114 22.61 4.31 2.88
N SER A 115 23.07 3.21 3.47
CA SER A 115 22.46 2.69 4.70
C SER A 115 22.62 3.60 5.92
N LYS A 116 23.55 4.57 5.87
CA LYS A 116 23.72 5.61 6.89
C LYS A 116 22.89 6.86 6.61
N TYR A 117 22.15 6.90 5.50
CA TYR A 117 21.24 8.00 5.20
C TYR A 117 20.21 8.12 6.31
N ALA A 118 20.00 9.35 6.81
CA ALA A 118 19.09 9.61 7.93
C ALA A 118 17.65 9.93 7.48
N GLY A 119 17.40 10.02 6.18
CA GLY A 119 16.06 10.24 5.65
C GLY A 119 15.15 9.01 5.77
N ASN A 120 13.86 9.22 5.56
CA ASN A 120 12.83 8.20 5.77
C ASN A 120 12.65 7.24 4.60
N GLU A 121 13.21 7.52 3.43
CA GLU A 121 13.01 6.69 2.23
C GLU A 121 14.22 6.69 1.29
N LEU A 122 14.54 5.53 0.72
CA LEU A 122 15.41 5.36 -0.44
C LEU A 122 14.61 4.69 -1.55
N VAL A 123 14.54 5.36 -2.70
CA VAL A 123 13.91 4.83 -3.91
C VAL A 123 15.00 4.39 -4.89
N LEU A 124 15.16 3.07 -5.04
CA LEU A 124 16.19 2.41 -5.84
C LEU A 124 15.53 1.54 -6.91
N ASN A 125 14.45 2.04 -7.52
CA ASN A 125 13.63 1.26 -8.45
C ASN A 125 14.34 0.92 -9.76
N GLY A 126 15.48 1.56 -10.08
CA GLY A 126 16.28 1.22 -11.25
C GLY A 126 17.13 -0.04 -11.10
N LEU A 127 17.34 -0.53 -9.87
CA LEU A 127 18.17 -1.70 -9.62
C LEU A 127 17.46 -2.95 -10.12
N ASN A 128 18.04 -3.62 -11.12
CA ASN A 128 17.49 -4.87 -11.65
C ASN A 128 17.98 -6.12 -10.89
N GLN A 129 19.12 -5.97 -10.20
CA GLN A 129 19.75 -7.00 -9.38
C GLN A 129 20.42 -6.37 -8.16
N ILE A 130 20.68 -7.17 -7.13
CA ILE A 130 21.40 -6.73 -5.93
C ILE A 130 22.32 -7.86 -5.45
N SER A 131 23.55 -7.54 -5.07
CA SER A 131 24.44 -8.51 -4.44
C SER A 131 24.04 -8.77 -2.99
N ILE A 132 24.50 -9.89 -2.43
CA ILE A 132 24.24 -10.27 -1.04
C ILE A 132 24.78 -9.19 -0.08
N GLU A 133 25.96 -8.66 -0.36
CA GLU A 133 26.63 -7.66 0.47
C GLU A 133 25.92 -6.30 0.41
N SER A 134 25.46 -5.88 -0.78
CA SER A 134 24.67 -4.67 -0.95
C SER A 134 23.31 -4.80 -0.25
N ALA A 135 22.66 -5.97 -0.36
CA ALA A 135 21.42 -6.26 0.33
C ALA A 135 21.57 -6.23 1.86
N LYS A 136 22.61 -6.87 2.41
CA LYS A 136 22.95 -6.82 3.84
C LYS A 136 23.25 -5.40 4.32
N ALA A 137 23.92 -4.59 3.50
CA ALA A 137 24.19 -3.20 3.82
C ALA A 137 22.91 -2.37 3.85
N LEU A 138 22.08 -2.45 2.81
CA LEU A 138 20.79 -1.76 2.73
C LEU A 138 19.80 -2.21 3.82
N GLY A 139 19.85 -3.48 4.24
CA GLY A 139 19.05 -3.97 5.36
C GLY A 139 19.29 -3.22 6.69
N ARG A 140 20.40 -2.49 6.82
CA ARG A 140 20.68 -1.63 7.99
C ARG A 140 20.11 -0.22 7.88
N PHE A 141 19.58 0.16 6.72
CA PHE A 141 18.93 1.44 6.54
C PHE A 141 17.69 1.55 7.44
N GLY A 142 17.55 2.67 8.14
CA GLY A 142 16.49 2.89 9.14
C GLY A 142 15.14 3.33 8.58
N GLY A 143 15.05 3.58 7.26
CA GLY A 143 13.85 4.05 6.56
C GLY A 143 13.24 3.02 5.60
N ASN A 144 12.28 3.45 4.78
CA ASN A 144 11.61 2.65 3.77
C ASN A 144 12.50 2.40 2.55
N LEU A 145 12.53 1.16 2.06
CA LEU A 145 13.23 0.78 0.83
C LEU A 145 12.24 0.49 -0.28
N ARG A 146 12.40 1.16 -1.43
CA ARG A 146 11.71 0.82 -2.68
C ARG A 146 12.71 0.27 -3.68
N LEU A 147 12.53 -1.00 -4.06
CA LEU A 147 13.41 -1.80 -4.92
C LEU A 147 12.58 -2.45 -6.03
N ASN A 148 11.66 -1.69 -6.64
CA ASN A 148 10.70 -2.23 -7.60
C ASN A 148 11.32 -2.69 -8.93
N GLY A 149 12.61 -2.44 -9.18
CA GLY A 149 13.32 -2.95 -10.35
C GLY A 149 13.81 -4.39 -10.18
N ILE A 150 13.91 -4.90 -8.94
CA ILE A 150 14.50 -6.20 -8.66
C ILE A 150 13.56 -7.30 -9.16
N LYS A 151 13.96 -8.01 -10.20
CA LYS A 151 13.15 -9.08 -10.83
C LYS A 151 13.40 -10.46 -10.25
N ARG A 152 14.59 -10.69 -9.69
CA ARG A 152 15.03 -11.95 -9.07
C ARG A 152 15.84 -11.64 -7.81
N LEU A 153 15.72 -12.51 -6.81
CA LEU A 153 16.35 -12.33 -5.51
C LEU A 153 16.80 -13.70 -4.99
N SER A 154 18.04 -13.82 -4.52
CA SER A 154 18.48 -15.03 -3.81
C SER A 154 17.98 -15.02 -2.37
N ALA A 155 17.94 -16.19 -1.72
CA ALA A 155 17.55 -16.29 -0.31
C ALA A 155 18.46 -15.48 0.61
N GLU A 156 19.78 -15.43 0.35
CA GLU A 156 20.75 -14.69 1.15
C GLU A 156 20.61 -13.18 0.97
N ALA A 157 20.33 -12.72 -0.25
CA ALA A 157 20.04 -11.30 -0.51
C ALA A 157 18.71 -10.90 0.14
N ALA A 158 17.67 -11.75 0.06
CA ALA A 158 16.41 -11.56 0.77
C ALA A 158 16.60 -11.47 2.28
N ALA A 159 17.41 -12.36 2.87
CA ALA A 159 17.75 -12.34 4.29
C ALA A 159 18.52 -11.06 4.68
N GLY A 160 19.38 -10.57 3.79
CA GLY A 160 20.06 -9.28 3.95
C GLY A 160 19.08 -8.12 4.05
N LEU A 161 18.14 -8.04 3.10
CA LEU A 161 17.09 -7.00 3.07
C LEU A 161 16.09 -7.10 4.22
N ALA A 162 15.79 -8.32 4.68
CA ALA A 162 14.84 -8.57 5.77
C ALA A 162 15.25 -7.93 7.11
N ASN A 163 16.53 -7.57 7.29
CA ASN A 163 17.01 -6.84 8.46
C ASN A 163 16.44 -5.41 8.56
N ASN A 164 15.93 -4.84 7.47
CA ASN A 164 15.23 -3.57 7.51
C ASN A 164 13.96 -3.72 8.36
N GLN A 165 13.62 -2.70 9.16
CA GLN A 165 12.45 -2.75 10.05
C GLN A 165 11.27 -1.91 9.57
N LYS A 166 11.41 -1.21 8.44
CA LYS A 166 10.38 -0.32 7.87
C LYS A 166 9.77 -0.96 6.63
N ARG A 167 9.18 -0.18 5.73
CA ARG A 167 8.56 -0.75 4.53
C ARG A 167 9.64 -1.24 3.55
N LEU A 168 9.49 -2.48 3.09
CA LEU A 168 10.25 -3.05 1.98
C LEU A 168 9.32 -3.28 0.78
N THR A 169 9.61 -2.62 -0.34
CA THR A 169 8.82 -2.71 -1.57
C THR A 169 9.62 -3.39 -2.66
N LEU A 170 9.16 -4.54 -3.13
CA LEU A 170 9.79 -5.40 -4.14
C LEU A 170 8.75 -5.75 -5.22
N ASN A 171 8.00 -4.76 -5.71
CA ASN A 171 6.90 -5.00 -6.66
C ASN A 171 7.40 -5.42 -8.07
N GLY A 172 8.71 -5.44 -8.32
CA GLY A 172 9.30 -6.01 -9.54
C GLY A 172 9.50 -7.52 -9.49
N LEU A 173 9.46 -8.12 -8.30
CA LEU A 173 9.71 -9.55 -8.12
C LEU A 173 8.50 -10.32 -8.65
N LYS A 174 8.71 -11.07 -9.74
CA LYS A 174 7.65 -11.80 -10.45
C LYS A 174 7.38 -13.19 -9.86
N GLU A 175 8.43 -13.83 -9.38
CA GLU A 175 8.39 -15.17 -8.81
C GLU A 175 8.97 -15.15 -7.39
N LEU A 176 8.34 -15.92 -6.50
CA LEU A 176 8.78 -16.07 -5.12
C LEU A 176 9.00 -17.57 -4.84
N THR A 177 10.25 -17.96 -4.62
CA THR A 177 10.57 -19.34 -4.21
C THR A 177 10.31 -19.52 -2.71
N PRO A 178 10.14 -20.75 -2.22
CA PRO A 178 10.00 -21.02 -0.78
C PRO A 178 11.13 -20.46 0.08
N GLU A 179 12.38 -20.51 -0.39
CA GLU A 179 13.57 -20.06 0.34
C GLU A 179 13.63 -18.52 0.44
N VAL A 180 13.26 -17.83 -0.65
CA VAL A 180 13.15 -16.37 -0.67
C VAL A 180 11.99 -15.93 0.23
N ALA A 181 10.85 -16.61 0.15
CA ALA A 181 9.70 -16.36 1.03
C ALA A 181 10.05 -16.54 2.51
N GLN A 182 10.75 -17.62 2.86
CA GLN A 182 11.20 -17.89 4.22
C GLN A 182 12.21 -16.84 4.72
N SER A 183 13.05 -16.33 3.83
CA SER A 183 14.01 -15.28 4.18
C SER A 183 13.32 -13.93 4.41
N LEU A 184 12.38 -13.57 3.53
CA LEU A 184 11.57 -12.35 3.65
C LEU A 184 10.58 -12.40 4.83
N SER A 185 10.13 -13.58 5.25
CA SER A 185 9.17 -13.69 6.36
C SER A 185 9.74 -13.21 7.70
N LYS A 186 11.08 -13.20 7.84
CA LYS A 186 11.79 -12.65 9.00
C LYS A 186 11.75 -11.12 9.09
N HIS A 187 11.38 -10.44 8.00
CA HIS A 187 11.19 -8.99 7.99
C HIS A 187 10.06 -8.60 8.96
N GLN A 188 10.22 -7.51 9.70
CA GLN A 188 9.24 -7.07 10.70
C GLN A 188 8.33 -5.93 10.22
N GLY A 189 8.70 -5.28 9.12
CA GLY A 189 7.98 -4.15 8.58
C GLY A 189 6.87 -4.54 7.60
N ARG A 190 6.45 -3.59 6.75
CA ARG A 190 5.44 -3.85 5.72
C ARG A 190 6.13 -4.38 4.47
N LEU A 191 5.65 -5.50 3.95
CA LEU A 191 6.19 -6.15 2.78
C LEU A 191 5.24 -5.99 1.59
N ALA A 192 5.70 -5.32 0.53
CA ALA A 192 4.95 -5.17 -0.72
C ALA A 192 5.61 -6.00 -1.83
N LEU A 193 4.86 -7.00 -2.30
CA LEU A 193 5.24 -8.00 -3.31
C LEU A 193 4.18 -8.06 -4.41
N SER A 194 3.66 -6.90 -4.82
CA SER A 194 2.55 -6.83 -5.77
C SER A 194 2.93 -7.19 -7.21
N GLY A 195 4.21 -7.53 -7.46
CA GLY A 195 4.67 -8.09 -8.72
C GLY A 195 4.52 -9.59 -8.83
N VAL A 196 4.33 -10.30 -7.71
CA VAL A 196 4.17 -11.75 -7.67
C VAL A 196 2.79 -12.11 -8.20
N GLU A 197 2.75 -12.93 -9.25
CA GLU A 197 1.52 -13.25 -10.00
C GLU A 197 0.88 -14.57 -9.54
N SER A 198 1.67 -15.49 -8.98
CA SER A 198 1.19 -16.77 -8.45
C SER A 198 2.06 -17.25 -7.27
N LEU A 199 1.51 -18.15 -6.47
CA LEU A 199 2.21 -18.81 -5.36
C LEU A 199 1.86 -20.30 -5.34
N THR A 200 2.83 -21.12 -4.98
CA THR A 200 2.55 -22.49 -4.55
C THR A 200 2.08 -22.49 -3.09
N PRO A 201 1.37 -23.55 -2.62
CA PRO A 201 1.03 -23.68 -1.21
C PRO A 201 2.25 -23.66 -0.27
N GLU A 202 3.40 -24.15 -0.73
CA GLU A 202 4.64 -24.13 0.03
C GLU A 202 5.19 -22.70 0.18
N THR A 203 5.28 -21.94 -0.91
CA THR A 203 5.72 -20.54 -0.84
C THR A 203 4.76 -19.70 0.00
N ALA A 204 3.44 -19.89 -0.15
CA ALA A 204 2.43 -19.22 0.66
C ALA A 204 2.60 -19.54 2.15
N ARG A 205 2.88 -20.80 2.50
CA ARG A 205 3.16 -21.21 3.89
C ARG A 205 4.42 -20.56 4.43
N ALA A 206 5.49 -20.51 3.64
CA ALA A 206 6.76 -19.90 4.03
C ALA A 206 6.62 -18.40 4.31
N ILE A 207 5.92 -17.66 3.44
CA ILE A 207 5.74 -16.21 3.62
C ILE A 207 4.72 -15.87 4.71
N SER A 208 3.77 -16.78 5.01
CA SER A 208 2.77 -16.61 6.07
C SER A 208 3.34 -16.51 7.48
N ALA A 209 4.58 -16.97 7.68
CA ALA A 209 5.32 -16.78 8.93
C ALA A 209 5.64 -15.30 9.24
N HIS A 210 5.53 -14.42 8.24
CA HIS A 210 5.64 -12.98 8.43
C HIS A 210 4.51 -12.48 9.34
N SER A 211 4.84 -11.66 10.34
CA SER A 211 3.87 -11.13 11.30
C SER A 211 3.26 -9.78 10.90
N GLY A 212 3.90 -9.09 9.94
CA GLY A 212 3.50 -7.77 9.47
C GLY A 212 2.51 -7.81 8.31
N ARG A 213 2.37 -6.68 7.60
CA ARG A 213 1.42 -6.55 6.49
C ARG A 213 2.06 -7.02 5.18
N ILE A 214 1.36 -7.88 4.44
CA ILE A 214 1.77 -8.39 3.13
C ILE A 214 0.82 -7.89 2.05
N SER A 215 1.36 -7.28 1.01
CA SER A 215 0.59 -6.90 -0.19
C SER A 215 1.01 -7.75 -1.38
N LEU A 216 0.14 -8.69 -1.77
CA LEU A 216 0.28 -9.61 -2.91
C LEU A 216 -0.76 -9.25 -4.00
N ASN A 217 -0.89 -7.96 -4.29
CA ASN A 217 -1.93 -7.47 -5.19
C ASN A 217 -1.74 -7.88 -6.66
N GLY A 218 -0.63 -8.51 -7.01
CA GLY A 218 -0.37 -9.07 -8.35
C GLY A 218 -0.99 -10.45 -8.56
N ILE A 219 -1.34 -11.17 -7.49
CA ILE A 219 -1.91 -12.51 -7.58
C ILE A 219 -3.31 -12.42 -8.19
N SER A 220 -3.49 -12.97 -9.39
CA SER A 220 -4.77 -13.02 -10.10
C SER A 220 -5.51 -14.34 -9.90
N GLU A 221 -4.79 -15.42 -9.59
CA GLU A 221 -5.31 -16.77 -9.39
C GLU A 221 -4.78 -17.34 -8.07
N CYS A 222 -5.64 -18.01 -7.31
CA CYS A 222 -5.28 -18.62 -6.03
C CYS A 222 -6.09 -19.90 -5.83
N THR A 223 -5.41 -21.00 -5.51
CA THR A 223 -6.08 -22.25 -5.15
C THR A 223 -6.53 -22.21 -3.69
N ALA A 224 -7.54 -23.02 -3.33
CA ALA A 224 -7.95 -23.19 -1.94
C ALA A 224 -6.80 -23.65 -1.03
N GLU A 225 -5.92 -24.52 -1.52
CA GLU A 225 -4.71 -24.96 -0.79
C GLU A 225 -3.74 -23.82 -0.50
N THR A 226 -3.52 -22.94 -1.48
CA THR A 226 -2.68 -21.75 -1.33
C THR A 226 -3.30 -20.78 -0.33
N ALA A 227 -4.62 -20.57 -0.39
CA ALA A 227 -5.34 -19.75 0.58
C ALA A 227 -5.29 -20.34 2.01
N MET A 228 -5.43 -21.67 2.16
CA MET A 228 -5.29 -22.36 3.44
C MET A 228 -3.89 -22.20 4.04
N ALA A 229 -2.85 -22.12 3.21
CA ALA A 229 -1.49 -21.89 3.68
C ALA A 229 -1.34 -20.53 4.42
N PHE A 230 -2.22 -19.56 4.13
CA PHE A 230 -2.29 -18.28 4.83
C PHE A 230 -3.08 -18.31 6.13
N ALA A 231 -3.73 -19.42 6.52
CA ALA A 231 -4.64 -19.45 7.68
C ALA A 231 -4.01 -18.93 8.99
N ASN A 232 -2.72 -19.20 9.20
CA ASN A 232 -1.98 -18.79 10.40
C ASN A 232 -1.35 -17.39 10.30
N HIS A 233 -1.40 -16.75 9.13
CA HIS A 233 -0.95 -15.37 8.98
C HIS A 233 -1.90 -14.44 9.76
N ARG A 234 -1.33 -13.67 10.70
CA ARG A 234 -2.08 -12.75 11.56
C ARG A 234 -2.05 -11.31 11.08
N GLY A 235 -1.15 -11.01 10.14
CA GLY A 235 -1.01 -9.70 9.55
C GLY A 235 -2.09 -9.39 8.53
N TYR A 236 -2.03 -8.18 7.97
CA TYR A 236 -2.90 -7.81 6.86
C TYR A 236 -2.44 -8.53 5.59
N LEU A 237 -3.37 -9.20 4.92
CA LEU A 237 -3.17 -9.83 3.61
C LEU A 237 -3.96 -9.08 2.54
N GLY A 238 -3.24 -8.47 1.59
CA GLY A 238 -3.82 -7.79 0.44
C GLY A 238 -3.73 -8.62 -0.83
N LEU A 239 -4.88 -8.94 -1.44
CA LEU A 239 -5.02 -9.70 -2.68
C LEU A 239 -5.93 -8.96 -3.67
N ALA A 240 -5.67 -7.67 -3.91
CA ALA A 240 -6.50 -6.86 -4.82
C ALA A 240 -6.44 -7.33 -6.29
N GLY A 241 -5.47 -8.17 -6.63
CA GLY A 241 -5.32 -8.81 -7.95
C GLY A 241 -6.40 -9.86 -8.21
N LEU A 242 -6.78 -10.63 -7.20
CA LEU A 242 -7.70 -11.76 -7.30
C LEU A 242 -9.08 -11.27 -7.72
N LYS A 243 -9.57 -11.75 -8.87
CA LYS A 243 -10.84 -11.30 -9.47
C LYS A 243 -12.01 -12.22 -9.21
N ASP A 244 -11.72 -13.49 -9.03
CA ASP A 244 -12.70 -14.56 -8.85
C ASP A 244 -12.46 -15.28 -7.53
N CYS A 245 -13.53 -15.71 -6.89
CA CYS A 245 -13.50 -16.44 -5.64
C CYS A 245 -14.68 -17.42 -5.62
N ASP A 246 -14.35 -18.69 -5.84
CA ASP A 246 -15.30 -19.78 -5.71
C ASP A 246 -15.55 -20.12 -4.24
N ASP A 247 -16.47 -21.06 -4.01
CA ASP A 247 -16.89 -21.46 -2.68
C ASP A 247 -15.74 -22.09 -1.86
N ALA A 248 -14.87 -22.87 -2.51
CA ALA A 248 -13.73 -23.52 -1.87
C ALA A 248 -12.68 -22.49 -1.43
N LEU A 249 -12.40 -21.51 -2.27
CA LEU A 249 -11.47 -20.43 -1.99
C LEU A 249 -12.01 -19.51 -0.89
N ALA A 250 -13.30 -19.18 -0.92
CA ALA A 250 -13.98 -18.43 0.13
C ALA A 250 -13.92 -19.16 1.48
N GLN A 251 -14.17 -20.48 1.49
CA GLN A 251 -14.05 -21.32 2.67
C GLN A 251 -12.63 -21.32 3.23
N ALA A 252 -11.61 -21.42 2.37
CA ALA A 252 -10.21 -21.35 2.79
C ALA A 252 -9.86 -19.99 3.41
N PHE A 253 -10.26 -18.89 2.78
CA PHE A 253 -10.01 -17.54 3.31
C PHE A 253 -10.80 -17.20 4.58
N ALA A 254 -11.94 -17.87 4.82
CA ALA A 254 -12.64 -17.75 6.09
C ALA A 254 -11.75 -18.19 7.28
N GLY A 255 -10.81 -19.11 7.05
CA GLY A 255 -9.83 -19.57 8.03
C GLY A 255 -8.71 -18.58 8.36
N HIS A 256 -8.49 -17.55 7.55
CA HIS A 256 -7.42 -16.56 7.76
C HIS A 256 -7.67 -15.71 9.02
N ALA A 257 -6.67 -15.64 9.90
CA ALA A 257 -6.80 -15.00 11.21
C ALA A 257 -6.54 -13.49 11.22
N GLY A 258 -5.85 -12.96 10.21
CA GLY A 258 -5.53 -11.54 10.08
C GLY A 258 -6.56 -10.74 9.26
N PRO A 259 -6.43 -9.40 9.19
CA PRO A 259 -7.18 -8.57 8.25
C PRO A 259 -7.00 -9.03 6.80
N LEU A 260 -8.09 -9.13 6.05
CA LEU A 260 -8.08 -9.64 4.68
C LEU A 260 -8.71 -8.64 3.71
N SER A 261 -8.00 -8.37 2.61
CA SER A 261 -8.53 -7.55 1.53
C SER A 261 -8.59 -8.33 0.22
N LEU A 262 -9.83 -8.62 -0.17
CA LEU A 262 -10.20 -9.23 -1.45
C LEU A 262 -10.87 -8.20 -2.36
N SER A 263 -10.41 -6.95 -2.31
CA SER A 263 -11.00 -5.81 -3.03
C SER A 263 -10.98 -5.95 -4.55
N GLY A 264 -10.33 -6.98 -5.10
CA GLY A 264 -10.34 -7.29 -6.53
C GLY A 264 -11.58 -8.03 -7.00
N ILE A 265 -12.27 -8.75 -6.09
CA ILE A 265 -13.42 -9.59 -6.38
C ILE A 265 -14.60 -8.75 -6.83
N ARG A 266 -15.26 -9.17 -7.90
CA ARG A 266 -16.43 -8.48 -8.47
C ARG A 266 -17.75 -9.20 -8.27
N SER A 267 -17.72 -10.52 -8.11
CA SER A 267 -18.88 -11.38 -7.91
C SER A 267 -18.62 -12.41 -6.83
N LEU A 268 -19.67 -12.84 -6.15
CA LEU A 268 -19.62 -13.84 -5.09
C LEU A 268 -20.94 -14.63 -5.12
N SER A 269 -20.88 -15.95 -4.97
CA SER A 269 -22.06 -16.77 -4.74
C SER A 269 -22.60 -16.53 -3.32
N GLU A 270 -23.83 -16.95 -3.06
CA GLU A 270 -24.39 -16.94 -1.70
C GLU A 270 -23.62 -17.85 -0.74
N GLN A 271 -23.17 -19.01 -1.23
CA GLN A 271 -22.40 -19.95 -0.44
C GLN A 271 -21.03 -19.36 -0.05
N ALA A 272 -20.31 -18.77 -1.01
CA ALA A 272 -19.04 -18.08 -0.75
C ALA A 272 -19.22 -16.88 0.20
N ALA A 273 -20.31 -16.12 0.06
CA ALA A 273 -20.69 -15.06 1.01
C ALA A 273 -20.89 -15.60 2.43
N GLY A 274 -21.60 -16.73 2.57
CA GLY A 274 -21.80 -17.40 3.84
C GLY A 274 -20.51 -17.92 4.49
N TYR A 275 -19.53 -18.35 3.69
CA TYR A 275 -18.20 -18.69 4.22
C TYR A 275 -17.43 -17.46 4.67
N LEU A 276 -17.35 -16.41 3.84
CA LEU A 276 -16.62 -15.19 4.18
C LEU A 276 -17.24 -14.43 5.36
N ALA A 277 -18.55 -14.56 5.60
CA ALA A 277 -19.19 -14.04 6.81
C ALA A 277 -18.64 -14.66 8.11
N LYS A 278 -18.02 -15.85 8.03
CA LYS A 278 -17.36 -16.54 9.14
C LYS A 278 -15.85 -16.29 9.19
N HIS A 279 -15.35 -15.31 8.43
CA HIS A 279 -13.94 -14.97 8.42
C HIS A 279 -13.43 -14.66 9.84
N ARG A 280 -12.31 -15.25 10.23
CA ARG A 280 -11.77 -15.15 11.59
C ARG A 280 -11.06 -13.82 11.89
N GLY A 281 -10.58 -13.14 10.86
CA GLY A 281 -9.93 -11.84 10.99
C GLY A 281 -10.90 -10.73 11.41
N ARG A 282 -10.34 -9.60 11.85
CA ARG A 282 -11.11 -8.44 12.33
C ARG A 282 -11.58 -7.50 11.23
N GLN A 283 -11.07 -7.64 10.01
CA GLN A 283 -11.44 -6.80 8.87
C GLN A 283 -11.54 -7.64 7.60
N LEU A 284 -12.61 -7.42 6.85
CA LEU A 284 -12.83 -8.02 5.53
C LEU A 284 -13.17 -6.92 4.53
N SER A 285 -12.35 -6.78 3.49
CA SER A 285 -12.59 -5.82 2.41
C SER A 285 -12.99 -6.49 1.11
N LEU A 286 -14.22 -6.18 0.65
CA LEU A 286 -14.82 -6.58 -0.62
C LEU A 286 -15.22 -5.32 -1.42
N ALA A 287 -14.34 -4.32 -1.44
CA ALA A 287 -14.63 -2.95 -1.86
C ALA A 287 -15.02 -2.74 -3.35
N ARG A 288 -14.97 -3.79 -4.18
CA ARG A 288 -15.37 -3.74 -5.60
C ARG A 288 -16.42 -4.80 -5.96
N LEU A 289 -17.06 -5.40 -4.96
CA LEU A 289 -18.12 -6.38 -5.14
C LEU A 289 -19.34 -5.67 -5.75
N SER A 290 -19.64 -5.94 -7.02
CA SER A 290 -20.68 -5.23 -7.77
C SER A 290 -21.74 -6.15 -8.40
N LYS A 291 -21.44 -7.45 -8.53
CA LYS A 291 -22.33 -8.48 -9.07
C LYS A 291 -22.61 -9.49 -7.96
N VAL A 292 -23.50 -9.12 -7.04
CA VAL A 292 -23.82 -9.90 -5.83
C VAL A 292 -25.33 -9.87 -5.60
N SER A 293 -25.91 -10.98 -5.14
CA SER A 293 -27.33 -11.05 -4.79
C SER A 293 -27.62 -10.32 -3.48
N GLN A 294 -28.89 -9.97 -3.25
CA GLN A 294 -29.31 -9.34 -2.00
C GLN A 294 -29.08 -10.29 -0.83
N GLU A 295 -29.35 -11.58 -1.03
CA GLU A 295 -29.14 -12.69 -0.11
C GLU A 295 -27.66 -12.81 0.29
N ALA A 296 -26.74 -12.74 -0.67
CA ALA A 296 -25.30 -12.76 -0.39
C ALA A 296 -24.85 -11.53 0.44
N ILE A 297 -25.40 -10.34 0.18
CA ILE A 297 -25.12 -9.16 1.02
C ILE A 297 -25.65 -9.37 2.45
N GLN A 298 -26.84 -9.94 2.60
CA GLN A 298 -27.44 -10.24 3.90
C GLN A 298 -26.62 -11.25 4.70
N LEU A 299 -26.05 -12.27 4.04
CA LEU A 299 -25.11 -13.21 4.65
C LEU A 299 -23.84 -12.49 5.13
N LEU A 300 -23.24 -11.64 4.28
CA LEU A 300 -22.05 -10.86 4.64
C LEU A 300 -22.31 -9.91 5.81
N ALA A 301 -23.52 -9.37 5.95
CA ALA A 301 -23.89 -8.50 7.07
C ALA A 301 -23.76 -9.19 8.45
N GLN A 302 -23.80 -10.53 8.49
CA GLN A 302 -23.63 -11.33 9.71
C GLN A 302 -22.17 -11.42 10.18
N TYR A 303 -21.21 -10.95 9.38
CA TYR A 303 -19.81 -10.90 9.77
C TYR A 303 -19.60 -10.07 11.04
N ASP A 304 -18.80 -10.58 11.98
CA ASP A 304 -18.55 -9.97 13.29
C ASP A 304 -17.27 -9.09 13.33
N GLY A 305 -16.77 -8.67 12.17
CA GLY A 305 -15.67 -7.72 12.03
C GLY A 305 -16.00 -6.51 11.18
N GLU A 306 -15.01 -5.66 10.91
CA GLU A 306 -15.16 -4.48 10.07
C GLU A 306 -15.34 -4.89 8.60
N LEU A 307 -16.44 -4.45 8.01
CA LEU A 307 -16.87 -4.88 6.68
C LEU A 307 -16.84 -3.74 5.68
N THR A 308 -16.11 -3.92 4.59
CA THR A 308 -16.12 -2.97 3.46
C THR A 308 -16.83 -3.56 2.26
N LEU A 309 -18.03 -3.04 1.98
CA LEU A 309 -18.87 -3.35 0.81
C LEU A 309 -19.02 -2.10 -0.07
N ASN A 310 -17.91 -1.45 -0.37
CA ASN A 310 -17.94 -0.30 -1.26
C ASN A 310 -18.40 -0.75 -2.66
N ARG A 311 -19.11 0.14 -3.36
CA ARG A 311 -19.57 -0.04 -4.75
C ARG A 311 -20.56 -1.18 -4.99
N ILE A 312 -21.26 -1.68 -3.95
CA ILE A 312 -22.35 -2.67 -4.11
C ILE A 312 -23.55 -2.20 -4.94
N GLY A 313 -23.63 -0.92 -5.26
CA GLY A 313 -24.61 -0.38 -6.20
C GLY A 313 -25.97 -0.10 -5.56
N GLU A 314 -26.88 -1.06 -5.60
CA GLU A 314 -28.28 -0.95 -5.17
C GLU A 314 -28.60 -2.02 -4.12
N ILE A 315 -29.31 -1.64 -3.07
CA ILE A 315 -29.74 -2.55 -2.01
C ILE A 315 -31.26 -2.45 -1.80
N SER A 316 -31.89 -3.58 -1.49
CA SER A 316 -33.30 -3.63 -1.10
C SER A 316 -33.52 -3.14 0.33
N ASP A 317 -34.79 -2.96 0.72
CA ASP A 317 -35.18 -2.57 2.08
C ASP A 317 -34.75 -3.63 3.11
N GLU A 318 -34.92 -4.91 2.76
CA GLU A 318 -34.57 -6.06 3.57
C GLU A 318 -33.06 -6.16 3.77
N THR A 319 -32.29 -5.93 2.70
CA THR A 319 -30.83 -5.91 2.76
C THR A 319 -30.31 -4.73 3.59
N ALA A 320 -30.93 -3.55 3.46
CA ALA A 320 -30.60 -2.40 4.29
C ALA A 320 -30.90 -2.66 5.77
N GLU A 321 -31.99 -3.36 6.09
CA GLU A 321 -32.30 -3.78 7.46
C GLU A 321 -31.27 -4.79 8.01
N ALA A 322 -30.86 -5.78 7.21
CA ALA A 322 -29.81 -6.71 7.58
C ALA A 322 -28.48 -6.00 7.84
N LEU A 323 -28.07 -5.09 6.95
CA LEU A 323 -26.87 -4.27 7.11
C LEU A 323 -26.95 -3.36 8.34
N ALA A 324 -28.12 -2.78 8.66
CA ALA A 324 -28.31 -1.99 9.88
C ALA A 324 -28.15 -2.82 11.17
N LYS A 325 -28.39 -4.13 11.09
CA LYS A 325 -28.20 -5.08 12.20
C LYS A 325 -26.75 -5.54 12.35
N HIS A 326 -25.85 -5.24 11.41
CA HIS A 326 -24.43 -5.53 11.54
C HIS A 326 -23.85 -4.93 12.84
N ARG A 327 -22.97 -5.68 13.53
CA ARG A 327 -22.38 -5.30 14.83
C ARG A 327 -20.85 -5.39 14.87
N GLY A 328 -20.23 -5.96 13.83
CA GLY A 328 -18.82 -6.33 13.77
C GLY A 328 -17.83 -5.16 13.79
N GLY A 329 -18.31 -3.94 13.60
CA GLY A 329 -17.50 -2.74 13.72
C GLY A 329 -17.87 -1.73 12.65
N ILE A 330 -16.86 -1.17 11.99
CA ILE A 330 -17.06 -0.22 10.89
C ILE A 330 -17.72 -0.94 9.71
N LEU A 331 -18.82 -0.39 9.22
CA LEU A 331 -19.44 -0.78 7.96
C LEU A 331 -19.19 0.32 6.94
N SER A 332 -18.51 0.01 5.84
CA SER A 332 -18.24 0.95 4.76
C SER A 332 -19.03 0.60 3.51
N LEU A 333 -19.88 1.52 3.06
CA LEU A 333 -20.77 1.43 1.90
C LEU A 333 -20.50 2.57 0.89
N TYR A 334 -19.25 3.04 0.78
CA TYR A 334 -18.92 4.10 -0.19
C TYR A 334 -19.25 3.68 -1.61
N GLY A 335 -19.91 4.56 -2.36
CA GLY A 335 -20.35 4.29 -3.73
C GLY A 335 -21.67 3.53 -3.84
N LEU A 336 -22.45 3.42 -2.75
CA LEU A 336 -23.88 3.08 -2.80
C LEU A 336 -24.62 4.13 -3.62
N ARG A 337 -25.33 3.71 -4.69
CA ARG A 337 -25.92 4.62 -5.69
C ARG A 337 -27.43 4.75 -5.59
N LYS A 338 -28.12 3.68 -5.22
CA LYS A 338 -29.58 3.62 -5.18
C LYS A 338 -30.05 3.03 -3.87
N LEU A 339 -31.01 3.71 -3.25
CA LEU A 339 -31.53 3.42 -1.93
C LEU A 339 -32.95 3.97 -1.84
N SER A 340 -33.92 3.17 -1.40
CA SER A 340 -35.27 3.64 -1.13
C SER A 340 -35.29 4.51 0.15
N ALA A 341 -36.35 5.29 0.36
CA ALA A 341 -36.53 6.03 1.61
C ALA A 341 -36.59 5.11 2.84
N LYS A 342 -37.22 3.92 2.72
CA LYS A 342 -37.32 2.94 3.81
C LYS A 342 -35.95 2.33 4.11
N ALA A 343 -35.22 1.90 3.08
CA ALA A 343 -33.85 1.40 3.22
C ALA A 343 -32.91 2.45 3.84
N ALA A 344 -33.04 3.71 3.42
CA ALA A 344 -32.25 4.82 3.95
C ALA A 344 -32.51 5.07 5.44
N SER A 345 -33.77 5.05 5.84
CA SER A 345 -34.16 5.13 7.24
C SER A 345 -33.69 3.93 8.06
N SER A 346 -33.73 2.71 7.51
CA SER A 346 -33.24 1.50 8.19
C SER A 346 -31.75 1.62 8.52
N LEU A 347 -30.93 2.07 7.57
CA LEU A 347 -29.48 2.23 7.77
C LEU A 347 -29.12 3.27 8.86
N MET A 348 -29.99 4.26 9.12
CA MET A 348 -29.79 5.21 10.23
C MET A 348 -29.87 4.56 11.61
N TYR A 349 -30.41 3.36 11.73
CA TYR A 349 -30.43 2.59 12.98
C TYR A 349 -29.16 1.75 13.20
N HIS A 350 -28.19 1.80 12.28
CA HIS A 350 -26.90 1.13 12.47
C HIS A 350 -26.14 1.75 13.65
N VAL A 351 -25.70 0.90 14.58
CA VAL A 351 -25.16 1.35 15.88
C VAL A 351 -23.64 1.57 15.89
N ARG A 352 -22.95 1.14 14.83
CA ARG A 352 -21.50 1.30 14.68
C ARG A 352 -21.19 2.36 13.60
N PRO A 353 -19.93 2.81 13.45
CA PRO A 353 -19.59 3.75 12.39
C PRO A 353 -20.00 3.22 11.02
N LEU A 354 -20.88 3.97 10.34
CA LEU A 354 -21.34 3.69 8.99
C LEU A 354 -20.71 4.73 8.06
N LEU A 355 -19.81 4.27 7.19
CA LEU A 355 -19.11 5.13 6.23
C LEU A 355 -19.86 5.10 4.89
N VAL A 356 -20.45 6.24 4.53
CA VAL A 356 -21.16 6.47 3.27
C VAL A 356 -20.71 7.80 2.66
N HIS A 357 -21.00 8.01 1.38
CA HIS A 357 -20.77 9.32 0.76
C HIS A 357 -21.63 10.40 1.43
N PRO A 358 -21.13 11.64 1.62
CA PRO A 358 -21.89 12.71 2.29
C PRO A 358 -23.30 12.96 1.70
N GLU A 359 -23.45 12.84 0.38
CA GLU A 359 -24.76 12.98 -0.28
C GLU A 359 -25.74 11.86 0.10
N VAL A 360 -25.25 10.62 0.22
CA VAL A 360 -26.06 9.48 0.65
C VAL A 360 -26.46 9.64 2.12
N TYR A 361 -25.53 10.11 2.96
CA TYR A 361 -25.82 10.40 4.36
C TYR A 361 -26.92 11.46 4.50
N ALA A 362 -26.84 12.57 3.77
CA ALA A 362 -27.86 13.62 3.78
C ALA A 362 -29.25 13.09 3.36
N TYR A 363 -29.30 12.21 2.35
CA TYR A 363 -30.53 11.54 1.94
C TYR A 363 -31.11 10.61 3.01
N MET A 364 -30.24 9.85 3.71
CA MET A 364 -30.63 9.00 4.84
C MET A 364 -31.20 9.81 6.00
N GLU A 365 -30.55 10.90 6.38
CA GLU A 365 -31.00 11.78 7.46
C GLU A 365 -32.36 12.41 7.13
N HIS A 366 -32.56 12.87 5.90
CA HIS A 366 -33.82 13.42 5.43
C HIS A 366 -34.95 12.37 5.47
N SER A 367 -34.72 11.20 4.87
CA SER A 367 -35.70 10.10 4.82
C SER A 367 -36.13 9.64 6.22
N TRP A 368 -35.18 9.55 7.14
CA TRP A 368 -35.43 9.16 8.52
C TRP A 368 -36.26 10.20 9.30
N ARG A 369 -35.98 11.50 9.11
CA ARG A 369 -36.79 12.58 9.73
C ARG A 369 -38.23 12.57 9.23
N GLU A 370 -38.43 12.39 7.93
CA GLU A 370 -39.77 12.33 7.33
C GLU A 370 -40.57 11.12 7.84
N GLN A 371 -39.93 9.95 7.95
CA GLN A 371 -40.58 8.76 8.49
C GLN A 371 -40.99 8.94 9.96
N LYS A 372 -40.14 9.56 10.78
CA LYS A 372 -40.47 9.89 12.18
C LYS A 372 -41.63 10.89 12.31
N ARG A 373 -41.70 11.88 11.41
CA ARG A 373 -42.82 12.83 11.39
C ARG A 373 -44.14 12.14 11.06
N LYS A 374 -44.15 11.24 10.08
CA LYS A 374 -45.33 10.46 9.71
C LYS A 374 -45.79 9.56 10.87
N SER A 375 -44.87 8.81 11.49
CA SER A 375 -45.22 7.93 12.62
C SER A 375 -45.77 8.69 13.84
N ASN A 376 -45.33 9.93 14.05
CA ASN A 376 -45.86 10.76 15.15
C ASN A 376 -47.25 11.31 14.83
N ARG A 377 -47.55 11.64 13.56
CA ARG A 377 -48.88 12.10 13.13
C ARG A 377 -49.92 10.99 13.13
N GLU A 378 -49.53 9.74 12.92
CA GLU A 378 -50.43 8.58 12.98
C GLU A 378 -50.74 8.14 14.43
N ARG A 379 -49.95 8.61 15.41
CA ARG A 379 -50.13 8.31 16.84
C ARG A 379 -50.86 9.41 17.62
N SER A 380 -50.99 10.60 17.03
CA SER A 380 -51.76 11.74 17.54
C SER A 380 -53.16 11.73 16.95
#